data_AF-R6AG42-F1
#
_entry.id   AF-R6AG42-F1
#
_cell.length_a   1.000
_cell.length_b   1.000
_cell.length_c   1.000
_cell.angle_alpha   90.00
_cell.angle_beta   90.00
_cell.angle_gamma   90.00
#
_symmetry.space_group_name_H-M   'P 1'
#
loop_
_entity.id
_entity.type
_entity.pdbx_description
1 polymer ?
#
loop_
_entity_poly.entity_id
_entity_poly.type
_entity_poly.pdbx_seq_one_letter_code
_entity_poly.pdbx_strand_id
1 'polypeptide(L)'
;MTADNLTFSIEIDFIPDIQDGRAELKKGMKSVSEKFDGTYILDPKARPIISGLSKDDVEGALKELGLLAFGTWPACILTATIVSPLPIRAVGMSDGWDIYTGKKTFFAFAQFPADALSIMVKACTYYLEHESYQSLEEFIDAMGYEAFRDTVLGNTAAGNDAGNDYYGSSWGAPDVPPLKEGDFVRPENNIMQIIEVYPEMGPFLMEYGMSCVGCFVSYDENLWQAAQGHGIDVFEIIGEMNEFIADKYKKPLLTEETPMETILTLYPQLLPVFQKKSIAMPQDMKTTIGTLCKEANVDAKELIALCDERLRGKEEA
;
A
#
# COMPACT_ATOMS: atom_id res chain seq x y z
N MET A 1 27.70 15.67 -6.14
CA MET A 1 26.84 15.64 -4.94
C MET A 1 27.15 14.33 -4.24
N THR A 2 27.29 14.30 -2.92
CA THR A 2 27.49 13.04 -2.17
C THR A 2 26.19 12.64 -1.50
N ALA A 3 25.98 11.35 -1.24
CA ALA A 3 24.79 10.82 -0.57
C ALA A 3 24.50 11.52 0.77
N ASP A 4 25.55 11.89 1.52
CA ASP A 4 25.44 12.54 2.82
C ASP A 4 24.93 14.00 2.75
N ASN A 5 24.95 14.62 1.57
CA ASN A 5 24.57 16.03 1.37
C ASN A 5 23.28 16.16 0.53
N LEU A 6 22.48 15.10 0.44
CA LEU A 6 21.17 15.16 -0.23
C LEU A 6 20.22 16.06 0.56
N THR A 7 19.65 17.05 -0.12
CA THR A 7 18.59 17.91 0.43
C THR A 7 17.28 17.64 -0.29
N PHE A 8 16.20 17.53 0.47
CA PHE A 8 14.87 17.21 -0.02
C PHE A 8 13.95 18.44 0.02
N SER A 9 12.87 18.36 -0.74
CA SER A 9 11.77 19.33 -0.68
C SER A 9 10.45 18.64 -0.45
N ILE A 10 9.52 19.29 0.25
CA ILE A 10 8.12 18.87 0.38
C ILE A 10 7.26 19.84 -0.41
N GLU A 11 6.55 19.35 -1.41
CA GLU A 11 5.62 20.13 -2.24
C GLU A 11 4.18 19.69 -1.97
N ILE A 12 3.23 20.63 -1.82
CA ILE A 12 1.82 20.28 -1.62
C ILE A 12 1.00 20.71 -2.83
N ASP A 13 0.34 19.76 -3.47
CA ASP A 13 -0.69 20.05 -4.46
C ASP A 13 -2.05 20.19 -3.78
N PHE A 14 -2.79 21.24 -4.12
CA PHE A 14 -4.13 21.46 -3.59
C PHE A 14 -5.20 20.94 -4.55
N ILE A 15 -6.30 20.44 -4.00
CA ILE A 15 -7.53 20.14 -4.76
C ILE A 15 -8.11 21.47 -5.28
N PRO A 16 -8.19 21.71 -6.60
CA PRO A 16 -8.47 23.02 -7.18
C PRO A 16 -9.66 23.77 -6.57
N ASP A 17 -10.75 23.06 -6.27
CA ASP A 17 -12.03 23.62 -5.83
C ASP A 17 -12.16 23.82 -4.32
N ILE A 18 -11.23 23.28 -3.51
CA ILE A 18 -11.28 23.36 -2.04
C ILE A 18 -10.30 24.41 -1.54
N GLN A 19 -10.80 25.53 -1.02
CA GLN A 19 -9.98 26.61 -0.46
C GLN A 19 -9.81 26.52 1.06
N ASP A 20 -10.75 25.85 1.74
CA ASP A 20 -10.76 25.73 3.20
C ASP A 20 -9.51 24.99 3.69
N GLY A 21 -8.88 25.52 4.74
CA GLY A 21 -7.64 24.97 5.30
C GLY A 21 -6.35 25.32 4.56
N ARG A 22 -6.39 25.84 3.31
CA ARG A 22 -5.16 26.18 2.56
C ARG A 22 -4.32 27.26 3.25
N ALA A 23 -4.96 28.30 3.77
CA ALA A 23 -4.26 29.40 4.43
C ALA A 23 -3.56 28.95 5.72
N GLU A 24 -4.25 28.08 6.49
CA GLU A 24 -3.72 27.49 7.72
C GLU A 24 -2.55 26.55 7.41
N LEU A 25 -2.69 25.69 6.39
CA LEU A 25 -1.60 24.82 5.94
C LEU A 25 -0.39 25.62 5.48
N LYS A 26 -0.58 26.67 4.66
CA LYS A 26 0.53 27.54 4.21
C LYS A 26 1.25 28.20 5.38
N LYS A 27 0.52 28.66 6.40
CA LYS A 27 1.09 29.19 7.63
C LYS A 27 1.86 28.11 8.41
N GLY A 28 1.30 26.90 8.50
CA GLY A 28 1.94 25.72 9.09
C GLY A 28 3.25 25.39 8.39
N MET A 29 3.24 25.29 7.06
CA MET A 29 4.44 25.04 6.25
C MET A 29 5.53 26.09 6.45
N LYS A 30 5.17 27.36 6.56
CA LYS A 30 6.15 28.42 6.89
C LYS A 30 6.76 28.24 8.27
N SER A 31 5.95 27.90 9.28
CA SER A 31 6.46 27.64 10.63
C SER A 31 7.34 26.38 10.69
N VAL A 32 6.97 25.35 9.95
CA VAL A 32 7.71 24.08 9.86
C VAL A 32 9.03 24.30 9.12
N SER A 33 9.06 25.08 8.03
CA SER A 33 10.32 25.38 7.34
C SER A 33 11.31 26.08 8.26
N GLU A 34 10.86 27.05 9.05
CA GLU A 34 11.73 27.75 10.01
C GLU A 34 12.23 26.83 11.13
N LYS A 35 11.43 25.83 11.54
CA LYS A 35 11.78 24.87 12.61
C LYS A 35 12.85 23.86 12.17
N PHE A 36 12.84 23.47 10.91
CA PHE A 36 13.73 22.44 10.34
C PHE A 36 14.77 23.03 9.38
N ASP A 37 15.16 24.30 9.59
CA ASP A 37 16.16 25.02 8.79
C ASP A 37 15.92 24.99 7.26
N GLY A 38 14.67 24.78 6.85
CA GLY A 38 14.22 24.79 5.46
C GLY A 38 13.79 26.18 5.00
N THR A 39 13.55 26.31 3.70
CA THR A 39 13.05 27.54 3.08
C THR A 39 11.64 27.32 2.54
N TYR A 40 10.69 28.14 2.99
CA TYR A 40 9.35 28.18 2.42
C TYR A 40 9.30 29.06 1.17
N ILE A 41 8.82 28.49 0.06
CA ILE A 41 8.62 29.20 -1.20
C ILE A 41 7.25 28.87 -1.80
N LEU A 42 6.78 29.76 -2.68
CA LEU A 42 5.64 29.50 -3.56
C LEU A 42 6.17 29.41 -4.99
N ASP A 43 5.79 28.36 -5.72
CA ASP A 43 6.08 28.26 -7.14
C ASP A 43 5.23 29.26 -7.96
N PRO A 44 5.46 29.42 -9.28
CA PRO A 44 4.65 30.29 -10.14
C PRO A 44 3.15 29.96 -10.18
N LYS A 45 2.75 28.73 -9.81
CA LYS A 45 1.36 28.28 -9.70
C LYS A 45 0.80 28.41 -8.27
N ALA A 46 1.52 29.09 -7.37
CA ALA A 46 1.20 29.25 -5.96
C ALA A 46 1.14 27.93 -5.16
N ARG A 47 1.84 26.90 -5.64
CA ARG A 47 2.12 25.65 -4.91
C ARG A 47 3.10 25.94 -3.78
N PRO A 48 2.77 25.60 -2.52
CA PRO A 48 3.68 25.77 -1.41
C PRO A 48 4.71 24.66 -1.35
N ILE A 49 5.95 25.05 -1.09
CA ILE A 49 7.11 24.17 -1.07
C ILE A 49 7.95 24.51 0.17
N ILE A 50 8.39 23.49 0.90
CA ILE A 50 9.48 23.58 1.87
C ILE A 50 10.70 22.94 1.21
N SER A 51 11.73 23.72 0.88
CA SER A 51 12.96 23.22 0.26
C SER A 51 14.13 23.23 1.21
N GLY A 52 15.11 22.34 0.98
CA GLY A 52 16.39 22.35 1.70
C GLY A 52 16.40 21.52 2.99
N LEU A 53 15.45 20.60 3.15
CA LEU A 53 15.39 19.72 4.32
C LEU A 53 16.47 18.64 4.23
N SER A 54 17.13 18.32 5.34
CA SER A 54 17.97 17.12 5.41
C SER A 54 17.12 15.86 5.44
N LYS A 55 17.70 14.69 5.16
CA LYS A 55 16.99 13.40 5.27
C LYS A 55 16.39 13.17 6.67
N ASP A 56 17.06 13.64 7.72
CA ASP A 56 16.63 13.41 9.11
C ASP A 56 15.47 14.34 9.50
N ASP A 57 15.29 15.44 8.76
CA ASP A 57 14.26 16.45 9.04
C ASP A 57 12.93 16.22 8.30
N VAL A 58 12.94 15.51 7.17
CA VAL A 58 11.73 15.32 6.33
C VAL A 58 10.59 14.67 7.12
N GLU A 59 10.87 13.61 7.87
CA GLU A 59 9.84 12.91 8.64
C GLU A 59 9.27 13.81 9.75
N GLY A 60 10.13 14.55 10.44
CA GLY A 60 9.73 15.53 11.45
C GLY A 60 8.84 16.63 10.86
N ALA A 61 9.20 17.13 9.67
CA ALA A 61 8.41 18.13 8.97
C ALA A 61 7.03 17.61 8.56
N LEU A 62 6.95 16.41 8.00
CA LEU A 62 5.67 15.77 7.63
C LEU A 62 4.78 15.52 8.85
N LYS A 63 5.37 15.08 9.96
CA LYS A 63 4.67 14.87 11.23
C LYS A 63 4.03 16.15 11.76
N GLU A 64 4.77 17.27 11.77
CA GLU A 64 4.26 18.56 12.25
C GLU A 64 3.17 19.13 11.33
N LEU A 65 3.19 18.77 10.04
CA LEU A 65 2.14 19.12 9.08
C LEU A 65 0.91 18.20 9.14
N GLY A 66 0.95 17.13 9.95
CA GLY A 66 -0.13 16.13 10.01
C GLY A 66 -0.20 15.21 8.79
N LEU A 67 0.90 15.09 8.03
CA LEU A 67 0.99 14.33 6.78
C LEU A 67 1.58 12.93 7.02
N LEU A 68 1.01 12.22 7.99
CA LEU A 68 1.40 10.85 8.33
C LEU A 68 0.47 9.84 7.65
N ALA A 69 0.96 8.62 7.47
CA ALA A 69 0.14 7.49 7.09
C ALA A 69 -0.99 7.27 8.11
N PHE A 70 -2.20 6.98 7.64
CA PHE A 70 -3.41 6.82 8.47
C PHE A 70 -3.81 8.07 9.29
N GLY A 71 -3.18 9.22 9.03
CA GLY A 71 -3.55 10.51 9.62
C GLY A 71 -4.73 11.17 8.90
N THR A 72 -5.39 12.11 9.56
CA THR A 72 -6.40 12.97 8.92
C THR A 72 -5.69 14.11 8.21
N TRP A 73 -5.39 13.92 6.92
CA TRP A 73 -4.80 14.99 6.12
C TRP A 73 -5.79 16.15 5.95
N PRO A 74 -5.30 17.40 5.90
CA PRO A 74 -6.15 18.54 5.57
C PRO A 74 -6.89 18.30 4.24
N ALA A 75 -8.22 18.46 4.25
CA ALA A 75 -9.08 18.13 3.11
C ALA A 75 -8.81 18.95 1.83
N CYS A 76 -7.98 19.98 1.90
CA CYS A 76 -7.55 20.75 0.72
C CYS A 76 -6.38 20.12 -0.03
N ILE A 77 -5.69 19.14 0.54
CA ILE A 77 -4.50 18.52 -0.06
C ILE A 77 -4.94 17.44 -1.05
N LEU A 78 -4.41 17.52 -2.26
CA LEU A 78 -4.50 16.46 -3.27
C LEU A 78 -3.36 15.46 -3.08
N THR A 79 -2.12 15.94 -3.02
CA THR A 79 -0.92 15.12 -2.75
C THR A 79 0.13 15.91 -1.99
N ALA A 80 0.99 15.21 -1.26
CA ALA A 80 2.22 15.76 -0.72
C ALA A 80 3.42 15.04 -1.36
N THR A 81 4.30 15.77 -2.04
CA THR A 81 5.42 15.17 -2.77
C THR A 81 6.73 15.45 -2.05
N ILE A 82 7.49 14.40 -1.70
CA ILE A 82 8.90 14.51 -1.34
C ILE A 82 9.71 14.48 -2.64
N VAL A 83 10.53 15.49 -2.86
CA VAL A 83 11.36 15.65 -4.05
C VAL A 83 12.83 15.58 -3.65
N SER A 84 13.60 14.71 -4.31
CA SER A 84 15.05 14.65 -4.16
C SER A 84 15.74 15.60 -5.14
N PRO A 85 17.05 15.87 -5.00
CA PRO A 85 17.80 16.69 -5.97
C PRO A 85 18.08 15.94 -7.28
N LEU A 86 17.84 14.63 -7.30
CA LEU A 86 17.89 13.80 -8.50
C LEU A 86 16.46 13.60 -9.04
N PRO A 87 16.27 13.05 -10.25
CA PRO A 87 14.95 12.77 -10.80
C PRO A 87 14.20 11.63 -10.08
N ILE A 88 14.11 11.67 -8.75
CA ILE A 88 13.44 10.71 -7.89
C ILE A 88 12.50 11.48 -6.96
N ARG A 89 11.23 11.07 -6.90
CA ARG A 89 10.22 11.71 -6.05
C ARG A 89 9.32 10.67 -5.42
N ALA A 90 8.80 10.93 -4.23
CA ALA A 90 7.72 10.17 -3.62
C ALA A 90 6.47 11.04 -3.53
N VAL A 91 5.35 10.56 -4.02
CA VAL A 91 4.04 11.22 -4.01
C VAL A 91 3.18 10.54 -2.95
N GLY A 92 2.94 11.26 -1.86
CA GLY A 92 2.14 10.82 -0.73
C GLY A 92 0.66 11.15 -0.89
N MET A 93 -0.16 10.15 -0.59
CA MET A 93 -1.62 10.18 -0.44
C MET A 93 -1.97 9.69 0.98
N SER A 94 -3.25 9.70 1.35
CA SER A 94 -3.69 9.30 2.70
C SER A 94 -3.40 7.83 3.03
N ASP A 95 -3.24 7.01 2.00
CA ASP A 95 -3.04 5.55 2.04
C ASP A 95 -1.59 5.11 1.77
N GLY A 96 -0.67 6.02 1.44
CA GLY A 96 0.77 5.73 1.35
C GLY A 96 1.53 6.61 0.34
N TRP A 97 2.71 6.16 -0.09
CA TRP A 97 3.66 6.94 -0.89
C TRP A 97 4.15 6.18 -2.12
N ASP A 98 3.82 6.71 -3.31
CA ASP A 98 4.32 6.20 -4.59
C ASP A 98 5.64 6.84 -4.97
N ILE A 99 6.66 6.05 -5.22
CA ILE A 99 8.00 6.51 -5.58
C ILE A 99 8.18 6.36 -7.08
N TYR A 100 8.67 7.43 -7.71
CA TYR A 100 8.90 7.48 -9.15
C TYR A 100 10.32 7.92 -9.47
N THR A 101 10.87 7.37 -10.55
CA THR A 101 12.16 7.78 -11.14
C THR A 101 11.97 8.42 -12.53
N GLY A 102 12.90 9.29 -12.91
CA GLY A 102 12.99 9.90 -14.25
C GLY A 102 11.67 10.52 -14.73
N LYS A 103 11.19 10.04 -15.88
CA LYS A 103 9.95 10.46 -16.56
C LYS A 103 8.67 9.94 -15.89
N LYS A 104 8.65 9.86 -14.56
CA LYS A 104 7.54 9.35 -13.74
C LYS A 104 7.31 7.85 -13.93
N THR A 105 8.38 7.09 -14.13
CA THR A 105 8.28 5.62 -14.11
C THR A 105 8.12 5.19 -12.66
N PHE A 106 7.09 4.39 -12.38
CA PHE A 106 6.84 3.86 -11.04
C PHE A 106 7.99 2.96 -10.59
N PHE A 107 8.49 3.20 -9.38
CA PHE A 107 9.68 2.57 -8.84
C PHE A 107 9.38 1.68 -7.63
N ALA A 108 8.62 2.18 -6.66
CA ALA A 108 8.25 1.45 -5.45
C ALA A 108 7.09 2.15 -4.75
N PHE A 109 6.42 1.44 -3.84
CA PHE A 109 5.45 2.01 -2.91
C PHE A 109 5.93 1.81 -1.47
N ALA A 110 5.65 2.78 -0.61
CA ALA A 110 5.92 2.72 0.82
C ALA A 110 4.71 3.20 1.62
N GLN A 111 4.33 2.43 2.64
CA GLN A 111 3.20 2.79 3.50
C GLN A 111 3.51 4.05 4.32
N PHE A 112 4.74 4.15 4.83
CA PHE A 112 5.16 5.24 5.70
C PHE A 112 6.13 6.19 4.98
N PRO A 113 6.09 7.50 5.30
CA PRO A 113 6.98 8.48 4.67
C PRO A 113 8.46 8.21 4.95
N ALA A 114 8.80 7.64 6.12
CA ALA A 114 10.17 7.27 6.47
C ALA A 114 10.73 6.18 5.52
N ASP A 115 9.91 5.19 5.19
CA ASP A 115 10.28 4.12 4.26
C ASP A 115 10.41 4.68 2.84
N ALA A 116 9.50 5.57 2.43
CA ALA A 116 9.56 6.24 1.15
C ALA A 116 10.87 7.01 0.98
N LEU A 117 11.24 7.79 2.01
CA LEU A 117 12.48 8.55 2.04
C LEU A 117 13.71 7.63 2.05
N SER A 118 13.68 6.53 2.80
CA SER A 118 14.76 5.54 2.84
C SER A 118 15.03 4.95 1.46
N ILE A 119 13.98 4.55 0.73
CA ILE A 119 14.09 4.04 -0.65
C ILE A 119 14.64 5.12 -1.58
N MET A 120 14.15 6.36 -1.48
CA MET A 120 14.67 7.49 -2.27
C MET A 120 16.16 7.73 -2.02
N VAL A 121 16.59 7.72 -0.76
CA VAL A 121 18.00 7.88 -0.37
C VAL A 121 18.83 6.75 -0.94
N LYS A 122 18.42 5.49 -0.78
CA LYS A 122 19.12 4.33 -1.36
C LYS A 122 19.29 4.46 -2.88
N ALA A 123 18.23 4.82 -3.60
CA ALA A 123 18.27 5.01 -5.04
C ALA A 123 19.22 6.14 -5.45
N CYS A 124 19.17 7.27 -4.75
CA CYS A 124 20.05 8.41 -4.99
C CYS A 124 21.52 8.04 -4.73
N THR A 125 21.80 7.40 -3.60
CA THR A 125 23.15 6.95 -3.22
C THR A 125 23.71 5.98 -4.24
N TYR A 126 22.94 4.95 -4.61
CA TYR A 126 23.39 3.94 -5.57
C TYR A 126 23.77 4.59 -6.90
N TYR A 127 22.92 5.48 -7.42
CA TYR A 127 23.24 6.21 -8.64
C TYR A 127 24.49 7.08 -8.50
N LEU A 128 24.62 7.87 -7.44
CA LEU A 128 25.78 8.76 -7.23
C LEU A 128 27.10 8.00 -7.06
N GLU A 129 27.06 6.78 -6.54
CA GLU A 129 28.25 5.93 -6.35
C GLU A 129 28.69 5.21 -7.63
N HIS A 130 27.77 4.98 -8.57
CA HIS A 130 28.00 4.16 -9.76
C HIS A 130 27.95 4.95 -11.07
N GLU A 131 27.49 6.21 -11.06
CA GLU A 131 27.42 7.02 -12.27
C GLU A 131 28.80 7.28 -12.89
N SER A 132 28.84 7.24 -14.23
CA SER A 132 30.01 7.63 -15.01
C SER A 132 29.61 8.70 -16.02
N TYR A 133 29.40 9.93 -15.53
CA TYR A 133 29.05 11.12 -16.32
C TYR A 133 27.78 10.98 -17.17
N GLN A 134 26.81 10.20 -16.71
CA GLN A 134 25.53 9.97 -17.37
C GLN A 134 24.40 10.40 -16.45
N SER A 135 23.27 10.80 -17.01
CA SER A 135 22.07 11.13 -16.22
C SER A 135 21.47 9.88 -15.54
N LEU A 136 20.61 10.06 -14.53
CA LEU A 136 19.89 8.96 -13.89
C LEU A 136 19.10 8.13 -14.91
N GLU A 137 18.51 8.77 -15.93
CA GLU A 137 17.74 8.08 -16.96
C GLU A 137 18.65 7.20 -17.83
N GLU A 138 19.76 7.75 -18.34
CA GLU A 138 20.75 6.99 -19.11
C GLU A 138 21.38 5.87 -18.27
N PHE A 139 21.60 6.10 -16.98
CA PHE A 139 22.09 5.09 -16.05
C PHE A 139 21.13 3.92 -15.92
N ILE A 140 19.85 4.20 -15.68
CA ILE A 140 18.81 3.19 -15.53
C ILE A 140 18.60 2.45 -16.85
N ASP A 141 18.60 3.14 -17.99
CA ASP A 141 18.45 2.52 -19.31
C ASP A 141 19.62 1.60 -19.65
N ALA A 142 20.86 1.98 -19.27
CA ALA A 142 22.04 1.16 -19.49
C ALA A 142 22.10 -0.08 -18.58
N MET A 143 21.68 0.07 -17.31
CA MET A 143 21.61 -1.02 -16.34
C MET A 143 20.42 -1.97 -16.59
N GLY A 144 19.33 -1.44 -17.14
CA GLY A 144 18.02 -2.06 -17.13
C GLY A 144 17.24 -1.67 -15.87
N TYR A 145 15.97 -1.27 -16.07
CA TYR A 145 15.12 -0.75 -15.01
C TYR A 145 14.93 -1.72 -13.84
N GLU A 146 14.65 -2.99 -14.13
CA GLU A 146 14.46 -4.03 -13.10
C GLU A 146 15.75 -4.29 -12.32
N ALA A 147 16.90 -4.38 -12.99
CA ALA A 147 18.18 -4.59 -12.31
C ALA A 147 18.53 -3.43 -11.37
N PHE A 148 18.26 -2.19 -11.78
CA PHE A 148 18.40 -1.01 -10.92
C PHE A 148 17.46 -1.08 -9.72
N ARG A 149 16.19 -1.39 -9.95
CA ARG A 149 15.17 -1.53 -8.91
C ARG A 149 15.54 -2.61 -7.90
N ASP A 150 15.89 -3.80 -8.35
CA ASP A 150 16.28 -4.92 -7.51
C ASP A 150 17.51 -4.62 -6.67
N THR A 151 18.51 -3.96 -7.25
CA THR A 151 19.72 -3.60 -6.50
C THR A 151 19.43 -2.59 -5.39
N VAL A 152 18.59 -1.59 -5.68
CA VAL A 152 18.23 -0.55 -4.71
C VAL A 152 17.31 -1.08 -3.61
N LEU A 153 16.37 -1.95 -3.96
CA LEU A 153 15.42 -2.53 -3.02
C LEU A 153 16.00 -3.73 -2.24
N GLY A 154 17.11 -4.32 -2.71
CA GLY A 154 17.80 -5.42 -2.04
C GLY A 154 17.40 -6.82 -2.53
N ASN A 155 16.80 -6.94 -3.72
CA ASN A 155 16.38 -8.21 -4.32
C ASN A 155 17.51 -8.97 -5.03
N THR A 156 18.67 -8.34 -5.26
CA THR A 156 19.85 -9.03 -5.78
C THR A 156 20.54 -9.82 -4.67
N ALA A 157 20.44 -11.15 -4.70
CA ALA A 157 21.08 -12.04 -3.74
C ALA A 157 22.58 -11.78 -3.60
N ALA A 158 22.99 -11.22 -2.46
CA ALA A 158 24.37 -11.25 -1.99
C ALA A 158 24.39 -11.30 -0.45
N GLY A 159 24.32 -12.52 0.08
CA GLY A 159 24.78 -12.85 1.43
C GLY A 159 23.76 -12.66 2.53
N ASN A 160 23.52 -13.74 3.28
CA ASN A 160 22.88 -13.72 4.59
C ASN A 160 23.47 -12.60 5.46
N ASP A 161 22.68 -11.57 5.75
CA ASP A 161 22.75 -10.91 7.04
C ASP A 161 21.35 -10.59 7.51
N ALA A 162 21.04 -11.07 8.72
CA ALA A 162 19.71 -11.07 9.28
C ALA A 162 19.31 -9.66 9.73
N GLY A 163 18.16 -9.16 9.26
CA GLY A 163 17.62 -7.90 9.78
C GLY A 163 16.44 -7.31 9.02
N ASN A 164 15.30 -8.02 9.04
CA ASN A 164 13.96 -7.51 8.73
C ASN A 164 13.70 -7.19 7.24
N ASP A 165 13.54 -8.26 6.47
CA ASP A 165 13.13 -8.26 5.07
C ASP A 165 11.59 -8.14 4.97
N TYR A 166 11.06 -6.91 4.86
CA TYR A 166 9.63 -6.67 4.62
C TYR A 166 9.28 -6.44 3.13
N TYR A 167 10.29 -6.37 2.24
CA TYR A 167 10.09 -6.03 0.82
C TYR A 167 10.88 -6.92 -0.18
N GLY A 168 11.40 -8.06 0.27
CA GLY A 168 12.04 -9.06 -0.61
C GLY A 168 11.05 -10.11 -1.11
N SER A 169 11.38 -10.77 -2.22
CA SER A 169 10.64 -11.88 -2.86
C SER A 169 9.69 -12.63 -1.92
N SER A 170 8.38 -12.51 -2.17
CA SER A 170 7.35 -13.23 -1.41
C SER A 170 7.34 -14.74 -1.72
N TRP A 171 8.13 -15.20 -2.67
CA TRP A 171 8.23 -16.61 -3.05
C TRP A 171 9.25 -17.34 -2.16
N GLY A 172 8.75 -18.13 -1.20
CA GLY A 172 9.58 -18.90 -0.28
C GLY A 172 10.08 -18.11 0.95
N ALA A 173 9.58 -16.89 1.17
CA ALA A 173 9.80 -16.15 2.41
C ALA A 173 9.22 -16.95 3.60
N PRO A 174 9.98 -17.11 4.72
CA PRO A 174 9.56 -17.92 5.86
C PRO A 174 8.28 -17.44 6.55
N ASP A 175 7.87 -16.18 6.30
CA ASP A 175 6.73 -15.52 6.93
C ASP A 175 5.46 -15.46 6.06
N VAL A 176 5.51 -15.94 4.80
CA VAL A 176 4.31 -16.03 3.95
C VAL A 176 3.64 -17.38 4.18
N PRO A 177 2.39 -17.43 4.69
CA PRO A 177 1.74 -18.69 4.98
C PRO A 177 1.62 -19.56 3.72
N PRO A 178 2.06 -20.84 3.76
CA PRO A 178 1.92 -21.72 2.62
C PRO A 178 0.43 -21.97 2.34
N LEU A 179 -0.05 -21.53 1.18
CA LEU A 179 -1.39 -21.80 0.68
C LEU A 179 -1.45 -23.24 0.16
N LYS A 180 -2.48 -23.99 0.59
CA LYS A 180 -2.76 -25.35 0.09
C LYS A 180 -4.11 -25.40 -0.59
N GLU A 181 -4.32 -26.46 -1.36
CA GLU A 181 -5.63 -26.74 -1.93
C GLU A 181 -6.71 -26.78 -0.84
N GLY A 182 -7.76 -25.98 -1.03
CA GLY A 182 -8.85 -25.85 -0.09
C GLY A 182 -8.64 -24.77 0.97
N ASP A 183 -7.51 -24.07 1.01
CA ASP A 183 -7.34 -22.88 1.85
C ASP A 183 -7.95 -21.63 1.18
N PHE A 184 -8.50 -20.72 1.97
CA PHE A 184 -8.94 -19.42 1.45
C PHE A 184 -7.75 -18.50 1.23
N VAL A 185 -7.79 -17.77 0.12
CA VAL A 185 -6.80 -16.78 -0.26
C VAL A 185 -6.91 -15.57 0.66
N ARG A 186 -5.75 -15.05 1.05
CA ARG A 186 -5.56 -13.88 1.90
C ARG A 186 -4.75 -12.81 1.16
N PRO A 187 -4.81 -11.54 1.60
CA PRO A 187 -4.08 -10.45 0.94
C PRO A 187 -2.56 -10.69 0.86
N GLU A 188 -2.01 -11.39 1.85
CA GLU A 188 -0.58 -11.63 1.98
C GLU A 188 -0.09 -12.82 1.13
N ASN A 189 -1.01 -13.59 0.51
CA ASN A 189 -0.60 -14.69 -0.36
C ASN A 189 0.04 -14.16 -1.64
N ASN A 190 1.14 -14.79 -2.04
CA ASN A 190 1.84 -14.50 -3.28
C ASN A 190 1.00 -14.83 -4.51
N ILE A 191 1.04 -13.99 -5.55
CA ILE A 191 0.25 -14.20 -6.78
C ILE A 191 0.61 -15.52 -7.45
N MET A 192 1.91 -15.85 -7.59
CA MET A 192 2.34 -17.11 -8.19
C MET A 192 1.84 -18.32 -7.40
N GLN A 193 1.93 -18.26 -6.07
CA GLN A 193 1.42 -19.32 -5.21
C GLN A 193 -0.10 -19.52 -5.38
N ILE A 194 -0.87 -18.43 -5.48
CA ILE A 194 -2.32 -18.49 -5.71
C ILE A 194 -2.61 -19.19 -7.04
N ILE A 195 -1.93 -18.83 -8.13
CA ILE A 195 -2.19 -19.44 -9.45
C ILE A 195 -1.60 -20.86 -9.60
N GLU A 196 -0.58 -21.23 -8.82
CA GLU A 196 -0.09 -22.61 -8.76
C GLU A 196 -1.09 -23.53 -8.06
N VAL A 197 -1.66 -23.09 -6.93
CA VAL A 197 -2.65 -23.85 -6.18
C VAL A 197 -4.02 -23.81 -6.86
N TYR A 198 -4.38 -22.66 -7.44
CA TYR A 198 -5.65 -22.40 -8.12
C TYR A 198 -5.41 -21.82 -9.52
N PRO A 199 -5.10 -22.65 -10.53
CA PRO A 199 -4.84 -22.19 -11.90
C PRO A 199 -5.97 -21.37 -12.53
N GLU A 200 -7.21 -21.56 -12.07
CA GLU A 200 -8.38 -20.80 -12.50
C GLU A 200 -8.33 -19.32 -12.08
N MET A 201 -7.51 -18.97 -11.07
CA MET A 201 -7.30 -17.59 -10.63
C MET A 201 -6.50 -16.77 -11.63
N GLY A 202 -5.71 -17.41 -12.51
CA GLY A 202 -4.96 -16.69 -13.55
C GLY A 202 -5.88 -15.88 -14.47
N PRO A 203 -6.80 -16.53 -15.21
CA PRO A 203 -7.80 -15.83 -16.03
C PRO A 203 -8.66 -14.83 -15.25
N PHE A 204 -9.06 -15.17 -14.01
CA PHE A 204 -9.84 -14.30 -13.15
C PHE A 204 -9.11 -12.98 -12.85
N LEU A 205 -7.86 -13.03 -12.40
CA LEU A 205 -7.07 -11.82 -12.10
C LEU A 205 -6.81 -11.00 -13.39
N MET A 206 -6.67 -11.66 -14.55
CA MET A 206 -6.55 -10.95 -15.83
C MET A 206 -7.83 -10.17 -16.21
N GLU A 207 -9.03 -10.69 -15.90
CA GLU A 207 -10.30 -9.98 -16.12
C GLU A 207 -10.40 -8.70 -15.27
N TYR A 208 -9.81 -8.74 -14.08
CA TYR A 208 -9.65 -7.57 -13.20
C TYR A 208 -8.56 -6.59 -13.65
N GLY A 209 -7.92 -6.81 -14.80
CA GLY A 209 -6.90 -5.92 -15.34
C GLY A 209 -5.48 -6.23 -14.86
N MET A 210 -5.27 -7.33 -14.13
CA MET A 210 -3.93 -7.83 -13.79
C MET A 210 -3.38 -8.70 -14.93
N SER A 211 -3.21 -8.12 -16.12
CA SER A 211 -2.76 -8.86 -17.32
C SER A 211 -1.33 -9.40 -17.23
N CYS A 212 -0.56 -9.01 -16.19
CA CYS A 212 0.80 -9.46 -15.92
C CYS A 212 0.86 -10.75 -15.08
N VAL A 213 -0.28 -11.32 -14.67
CA VAL A 213 -0.36 -12.55 -13.87
C VAL A 213 0.25 -13.72 -14.65
N GLY A 214 1.31 -14.34 -14.10
CA GLY A 214 2.13 -15.36 -14.75
C GLY A 214 3.44 -14.83 -15.39
N CYS A 215 3.71 -13.53 -15.29
CA CYS A 215 5.01 -12.92 -15.62
C CYS A 215 5.96 -13.01 -14.41
N PHE A 216 7.25 -12.72 -14.59
CA PHE A 216 8.22 -12.72 -13.49
C PHE A 216 7.82 -11.79 -12.33
N VAL A 217 7.09 -10.70 -12.61
CA VAL A 217 6.58 -9.75 -11.59
C VAL A 217 5.66 -10.43 -10.58
N SER A 218 4.77 -11.32 -11.03
CA SER A 218 3.87 -12.09 -10.17
C SER A 218 4.57 -13.10 -9.25
N TYR A 219 5.87 -13.34 -9.42
CA TYR A 219 6.66 -14.15 -8.48
C TYR A 219 7.03 -13.37 -7.22
N ASP A 220 7.15 -12.04 -7.30
CA ASP A 220 7.68 -11.21 -6.20
C ASP A 220 6.62 -10.33 -5.51
N GLU A 221 5.35 -10.41 -5.91
CA GLU A 221 4.25 -9.64 -5.33
C GLU A 221 3.18 -10.52 -4.64
N ASN A 222 2.59 -10.00 -3.56
CA ASN A 222 1.38 -10.58 -2.97
C ASN A 222 0.10 -9.96 -3.56
N LEU A 223 -1.04 -10.59 -3.28
CA LEU A 223 -2.33 -10.18 -3.83
C LEU A 223 -2.68 -8.73 -3.50
N TRP A 224 -2.38 -8.26 -2.28
CA TRP A 224 -2.58 -6.88 -1.88
C TRP A 224 -1.75 -5.91 -2.73
N GLN A 225 -0.45 -6.17 -2.88
CA GLN A 225 0.46 -5.33 -3.66
C GLN A 225 0.07 -5.27 -5.14
N ALA A 226 -0.30 -6.43 -5.71
CA ALA A 226 -0.75 -6.52 -7.09
C ALA A 226 -2.06 -5.73 -7.31
N ALA A 227 -3.06 -5.92 -6.44
CA ALA A 227 -4.32 -5.19 -6.51
C ALA A 227 -4.11 -3.67 -6.40
N GLN A 228 -3.25 -3.24 -5.46
CA GLN A 228 -2.92 -1.84 -5.25
C GLN A 228 -2.24 -1.20 -6.46
N GLY A 229 -1.27 -1.89 -7.07
CA GLY A 229 -0.57 -1.41 -8.28
C GLY A 229 -1.51 -1.19 -9.48
N HIS A 230 -2.68 -1.82 -9.46
CA HIS A 230 -3.71 -1.72 -10.48
C HIS A 230 -4.94 -0.90 -10.05
N GLY A 231 -4.94 -0.33 -8.84
CA GLY A 231 -6.06 0.46 -8.31
C GLY A 231 -7.32 -0.35 -8.04
N ILE A 232 -7.17 -1.63 -7.72
CA ILE A 232 -8.25 -2.58 -7.46
C ILE A 232 -8.45 -2.71 -5.94
N ASP A 233 -9.70 -2.76 -5.47
CA ASP A 233 -9.98 -3.12 -4.08
C ASP A 233 -9.72 -4.62 -3.87
N VAL A 234 -8.61 -4.91 -3.19
CA VAL A 234 -8.20 -6.28 -2.85
C VAL A 234 -9.27 -7.06 -2.05
N PHE A 235 -10.10 -6.39 -1.24
CA PHE A 235 -11.14 -7.07 -0.47
C PHE A 235 -12.33 -7.49 -1.32
N GLU A 236 -12.58 -6.79 -2.43
CA GLU A 236 -13.59 -7.14 -3.42
C GLU A 236 -13.18 -8.43 -4.14
N ILE A 237 -11.95 -8.48 -4.68
CA ILE A 237 -11.44 -9.68 -5.36
C ILE A 237 -11.29 -10.87 -4.42
N ILE A 238 -10.85 -10.66 -3.16
CA ILE A 238 -10.73 -11.75 -2.17
C ILE A 238 -12.08 -12.37 -1.84
N GLY A 239 -13.16 -11.58 -1.83
CA GLY A 239 -14.52 -12.08 -1.71
C GLY A 239 -14.81 -13.10 -2.81
N GLU A 240 -14.71 -12.68 -4.06
CA GLU A 240 -15.01 -13.52 -5.23
C GLU A 240 -14.09 -14.73 -5.38
N MET A 241 -12.79 -14.56 -5.14
CA MET A 241 -11.82 -15.67 -5.17
C MET A 241 -12.18 -16.74 -4.14
N ASN A 242 -12.52 -16.32 -2.92
CA ASN A 242 -12.87 -17.25 -1.85
C ASN A 242 -14.25 -17.86 -2.04
N GLU A 243 -15.19 -17.19 -2.69
CA GLU A 243 -16.45 -17.79 -3.13
C GLU A 243 -16.22 -18.92 -4.12
N PHE A 244 -15.40 -18.67 -5.16
CA PHE A 244 -15.05 -19.69 -6.12
C PHE A 244 -14.43 -20.92 -5.43
N ILE A 245 -13.52 -20.70 -4.48
CA ILE A 245 -12.89 -21.77 -3.70
C ILE A 245 -13.93 -22.49 -2.82
N ALA A 246 -14.82 -21.76 -2.15
CA ALA A 246 -15.90 -22.32 -1.34
C ALA A 246 -16.79 -23.26 -2.16
N ASP A 247 -17.18 -22.84 -3.37
CA ASP A 247 -18.00 -23.62 -4.30
C ASP A 247 -17.26 -24.83 -4.85
N LYS A 248 -16.00 -24.66 -5.27
CA LYS A 248 -15.14 -25.74 -5.78
C LYS A 248 -14.97 -26.87 -4.76
N TYR A 249 -14.74 -26.53 -3.50
CA TYR A 249 -14.50 -27.50 -2.41
C TYR A 249 -15.75 -27.82 -1.57
N LYS A 250 -16.93 -27.26 -1.91
CA LYS A 250 -18.21 -27.46 -1.20
C LYS A 250 -18.09 -27.19 0.31
N LYS A 251 -17.38 -26.13 0.68
CA LYS A 251 -17.19 -25.71 2.07
C LYS A 251 -17.84 -24.33 2.30
N PRO A 252 -18.40 -24.06 3.49
CA PRO A 252 -18.93 -22.73 3.79
C PRO A 252 -17.80 -21.70 3.86
N LEU A 253 -18.10 -20.47 3.43
CA LEU A 253 -17.16 -19.34 3.48
C LEU A 253 -17.07 -18.78 4.91
N LEU A 254 -18.21 -18.65 5.58
CA LEU A 254 -18.32 -18.29 7.00
C LEU A 254 -18.99 -19.38 7.82
N THR A 255 -18.59 -19.51 9.08
CA THR A 255 -19.19 -20.43 10.04
C THR A 255 -19.41 -19.71 11.37
N GLU A 256 -20.16 -20.33 12.29
CA GLU A 256 -20.31 -19.80 13.65
C GLU A 256 -18.97 -19.68 14.40
N GLU A 257 -17.96 -20.45 14.01
CA GLU A 257 -16.61 -20.42 14.59
C GLU A 257 -15.69 -19.37 13.93
N THR A 258 -16.13 -18.70 12.87
CA THR A 258 -15.33 -17.68 12.21
C THR A 258 -15.14 -16.49 13.16
N PRO A 259 -13.89 -16.06 13.46
CA PRO A 259 -13.63 -14.93 14.35
C PRO A 259 -13.90 -13.59 13.65
N MET A 260 -14.22 -12.56 14.44
CA MET A 260 -14.42 -11.20 13.94
C MET A 260 -13.18 -10.65 13.22
N GLU A 261 -11.98 -11.06 13.65
CA GLU A 261 -10.71 -10.78 12.97
C GLU A 261 -10.74 -11.19 11.49
N THR A 262 -11.30 -12.36 11.16
CA THR A 262 -11.42 -12.82 9.76
C THR A 262 -12.33 -11.91 8.95
N ILE A 263 -13.43 -11.44 9.55
CA ILE A 263 -14.32 -10.48 8.86
C ILE A 263 -13.59 -9.17 8.60
N LEU A 264 -12.84 -8.65 9.58
CA LEU A 264 -12.11 -7.39 9.41
C LEU A 264 -10.96 -7.47 8.42
N THR A 265 -10.28 -8.62 8.36
CA THR A 265 -9.05 -8.80 7.57
C THR A 265 -9.29 -9.37 6.19
N LEU A 266 -10.42 -10.04 5.94
CA LEU A 266 -10.72 -10.63 4.62
C LEU A 266 -12.02 -10.10 4.01
N TYR A 267 -13.01 -9.72 4.81
CA TYR A 267 -14.35 -9.38 4.34
C TYR A 267 -14.92 -8.10 4.99
N PRO A 268 -14.17 -6.97 5.04
CA PRO A 268 -14.62 -5.75 5.71
C PRO A 268 -15.94 -5.18 5.13
N GLN A 269 -16.25 -5.49 3.86
CA GLN A 269 -17.51 -5.17 3.20
C GLN A 269 -18.76 -5.79 3.88
N LEU A 270 -18.56 -6.74 4.79
CA LEU A 270 -19.64 -7.36 5.58
C LEU A 270 -20.00 -6.58 6.84
N LEU A 271 -19.17 -5.65 7.31
CA LEU A 271 -19.44 -4.87 8.53
C LEU A 271 -20.83 -4.21 8.57
N PRO A 272 -21.38 -3.64 7.47
CA PRO A 272 -22.73 -3.12 7.46
C PRO A 272 -23.81 -4.16 7.80
N VAL A 273 -23.61 -5.44 7.46
CA VAL A 273 -24.57 -6.53 7.76
C VAL A 273 -24.63 -6.76 9.29
N PHE A 274 -23.47 -6.78 9.95
CA PHE A 274 -23.38 -6.91 11.40
C PHE A 274 -24.02 -5.71 12.12
N GLN A 275 -23.75 -4.49 11.64
CA GLN A 275 -24.34 -3.27 12.20
C GLN A 275 -25.87 -3.23 12.05
N LYS A 276 -26.41 -3.63 10.88
CA LYS A 276 -27.86 -3.71 10.62
C LYS A 276 -28.57 -4.69 11.56
N LYS A 277 -27.88 -5.75 11.97
CA LYS A 277 -28.36 -6.73 12.97
C LYS A 277 -28.09 -6.30 14.41
N SER A 278 -27.64 -5.06 14.63
CA SER A 278 -27.31 -4.51 15.96
C SER A 278 -26.25 -5.31 16.72
N ILE A 279 -25.34 -5.98 16.00
CA ILE A 279 -24.21 -6.69 16.60
C ILE A 279 -23.10 -5.67 16.86
N ALA A 280 -22.73 -5.51 18.13
CA ALA A 280 -21.66 -4.60 18.52
C ALA A 280 -20.29 -5.20 18.21
N MET A 281 -19.28 -4.34 18.02
CA MET A 281 -17.89 -4.79 17.88
C MET A 281 -17.37 -5.35 19.21
N PRO A 282 -16.78 -6.56 19.20
CA PRO A 282 -16.21 -7.15 20.41
C PRO A 282 -14.95 -6.42 20.85
N GLN A 283 -14.62 -6.54 22.14
CA GLN A 283 -13.33 -6.09 22.67
C GLN A 283 -12.19 -7.05 22.28
N ASP A 284 -12.49 -8.36 22.16
CA ASP A 284 -11.56 -9.37 21.67
C ASP A 284 -11.93 -9.75 20.22
N MET A 285 -11.03 -9.47 19.27
CA MET A 285 -11.25 -9.75 17.85
C MET A 285 -11.27 -11.25 17.52
N LYS A 286 -10.86 -12.12 18.46
CA LYS A 286 -11.01 -13.57 18.34
C LYS A 286 -12.42 -14.06 18.65
N THR A 287 -13.31 -13.18 19.12
CA THR A 287 -14.72 -13.53 19.37
C THR A 287 -15.37 -14.01 18.07
N THR A 288 -16.05 -15.15 18.14
CA THR A 288 -16.64 -15.81 16.96
C THR A 288 -18.00 -15.24 16.60
N ILE A 289 -18.41 -15.39 15.33
CA ILE A 289 -19.74 -15.00 14.85
C ILE A 289 -20.85 -15.62 15.72
N GLY A 290 -20.74 -16.90 16.08
CA GLY A 290 -21.74 -17.57 16.92
C GLY A 290 -21.86 -16.95 18.31
N THR A 291 -20.73 -16.56 18.91
CA THR A 291 -20.71 -15.87 20.21
C THR A 291 -21.36 -14.49 20.11
N LEU A 292 -21.00 -13.71 19.09
CA LEU A 292 -21.58 -12.38 18.84
C LEU A 292 -23.10 -12.44 18.60
N CYS A 293 -23.54 -13.40 17.78
CA CYS A 293 -24.97 -13.62 17.51
C CYS A 293 -25.73 -13.97 18.80
N LYS A 294 -25.15 -14.82 19.65
CA LYS A 294 -25.75 -15.21 20.92
C LYS A 294 -25.88 -14.03 21.89
N GLU A 295 -24.88 -13.17 21.97
CA GLU A 295 -24.91 -11.97 22.81
C GLU A 295 -25.92 -10.93 22.31
N ALA A 296 -26.08 -10.81 20.99
CA ALA A 296 -27.03 -9.90 20.35
C ALA A 296 -28.45 -10.48 20.19
N ASN A 297 -28.68 -11.75 20.57
CA ASN A 297 -29.93 -12.49 20.34
C ASN A 297 -30.35 -12.50 18.85
N VAL A 298 -29.38 -12.75 17.96
CA VAL A 298 -29.53 -12.87 16.50
C VAL A 298 -29.33 -14.34 16.11
N ASP A 299 -30.06 -14.83 15.11
CA ASP A 299 -29.83 -16.17 14.55
C ASP A 299 -28.56 -16.17 13.68
N ALA A 300 -27.58 -16.99 14.06
CA ALA A 300 -26.29 -17.02 13.38
C ALA A 300 -26.37 -17.55 11.95
N LYS A 301 -27.31 -18.46 11.66
CA LYS A 301 -27.49 -19.01 10.31
C LYS A 301 -28.10 -17.97 9.39
N GLU A 302 -29.07 -17.20 9.87
CA GLU A 302 -29.63 -16.07 9.12
C GLU A 302 -28.58 -14.99 8.84
N LEU A 303 -27.72 -14.66 9.81
CA LEU A 303 -26.64 -13.69 9.61
C LEU A 303 -25.62 -14.18 8.57
N ILE A 304 -25.18 -15.44 8.69
CA ILE A 304 -24.23 -16.04 7.74
C ILE A 304 -24.82 -16.07 6.33
N ALA A 305 -26.09 -16.45 6.18
CA ALA A 305 -26.77 -16.44 4.88
C ALA A 305 -26.81 -15.03 4.26
N LEU A 306 -27.05 -13.98 5.05
CA LEU A 306 -27.02 -12.60 4.57
C LEU A 306 -25.60 -12.15 4.16
N CYS A 307 -24.59 -12.60 4.88
CA CYS A 307 -23.20 -12.33 4.52
C CYS A 307 -22.83 -13.01 3.20
N ASP A 308 -23.23 -14.28 3.02
CA ASP A 308 -23.03 -15.02 1.78
C ASP A 308 -23.77 -14.36 0.59
N GLU A 309 -24.97 -13.84 0.80
CA GLU A 309 -25.70 -13.09 -0.23
C GLU A 309 -24.98 -11.78 -0.61
N ARG A 310 -24.45 -11.07 0.39
CA ARG A 310 -23.75 -9.79 0.20
C ARG A 310 -22.43 -9.97 -0.57
N LEU A 311 -21.66 -11.01 -0.27
CA LEU A 311 -20.42 -11.28 -1.00
C LEU A 311 -20.72 -11.60 -2.47
N ARG A 312 -21.79 -12.35 -2.75
CA ARG A 312 -22.17 -12.79 -4.11
C ARG A 312 -22.80 -11.70 -4.99
N GLY A 313 -22.61 -10.43 -4.64
CA GLY A 313 -23.09 -9.29 -5.42
C GLY A 313 -24.62 -9.18 -5.52
N LYS A 314 -25.39 -9.87 -4.67
CA LYS A 314 -26.83 -9.60 -4.57
C LYS A 314 -26.99 -8.34 -3.74
N GLU A 315 -27.23 -7.20 -4.41
CA GLU A 315 -27.71 -6.00 -3.74
C GLU A 315 -28.94 -6.35 -2.89
N GLU A 316 -28.91 -5.97 -1.61
CA GLU A 316 -30.12 -6.02 -0.79
C GLU A 316 -31.20 -5.17 -1.45
N ALA A 317 -32.36 -5.78 -1.69
CA ALA A 317 -33.61 -5.07 -2.00
C ALA A 317 -34.09 -4.23 -0.80
#